data_AF-A0A8J8BGM9-F1
#
_entry.id   AF-A0A8J8BGM9-F1
#
_cell.length_a   1.000
_cell.length_b   1.000
_cell.length_c   1.000
_cell.angle_alpha   90.00
_cell.angle_beta   90.00
_cell.angle_gamma   90.00
#
_symmetry.space_group_name_H-M   'P 1'
#
loop_
_entity.id
_entity.type
_entity.pdbx_description
1 polymer ?
#
loop_
_entity_poly.entity_id
_entity_poly.type
_entity_poly.pdbx_seq_one_letter_code
_entity_poly.pdbx_strand_id
1 'polypeptide(L)'
;MHESWTYVFTQAEIAQLLNYLCSQANHHQVYFLWRPILKDPKDDMILELAVKSSSEYIVTYNTKDFAGAEQFDIKVATAAQFMSLEGFI
;
A
#
# COMPACT_ATOMS: atom_id res chain seq x y z
N MET A 1 -14.87 -11.59 -30.40
CA MET A 1 -15.70 -11.16 -29.26
C MET A 1 -14.77 -10.47 -28.28
N HIS A 2 -14.58 -9.16 -28.45
CA HIS A 2 -13.76 -8.34 -27.56
C HIS A 2 -14.69 -7.85 -26.46
N GLU A 3 -14.52 -8.36 -25.24
CA GLU A 3 -15.19 -7.82 -24.06
C GLU A 3 -14.51 -6.49 -23.72
N SER A 4 -15.12 -5.40 -24.20
CA SER A 4 -14.74 -4.04 -23.84
C SER A 4 -15.08 -3.83 -22.37
N TRP A 5 -14.07 -3.85 -21.50
CA TRP A 5 -14.21 -3.44 -20.10
C TRP A 5 -14.66 -1.98 -20.07
N THR A 6 -15.97 -1.77 -20.04
CA THR A 6 -16.55 -0.43 -19.91
C THR A 6 -16.45 -0.14 -18.42
N TYR A 7 -15.55 0.77 -18.03
CA TYR A 7 -15.44 1.21 -16.64
C TYR A 7 -16.82 1.68 -16.16
N VAL A 8 -17.35 1.00 -15.14
CA VAL A 8 -18.75 1.12 -14.68
C VAL A 8 -19.00 2.40 -13.86
N PHE A 9 -17.94 3.16 -13.54
CA PHE A 9 -18.02 4.33 -12.67
C PHE A 9 -17.82 5.64 -13.42
N THR A 10 -18.68 6.60 -13.14
CA THR A 10 -18.52 8.00 -13.51
C THR A 10 -17.36 8.63 -12.73
N GLN A 11 -16.80 9.73 -13.25
CA GLN A 11 -15.77 10.48 -12.53
C GLN A 11 -16.24 10.96 -11.14
N ALA A 12 -17.53 11.29 -11.02
CA ALA A 12 -18.13 11.70 -9.75
C ALA A 12 -18.14 10.57 -8.72
N GLU A 13 -18.50 9.35 -9.14
CA GLU A 13 -18.48 8.17 -8.26
C GLU A 13 -17.06 7.81 -7.81
N ILE A 14 -16.07 7.88 -8.72
CA ILE A 14 -14.66 7.68 -8.38
C ILE A 14 -14.21 8.72 -7.35
N ALA A 15 -14.53 10.00 -7.56
CA ALA A 15 -14.17 11.07 -6.63
C ALA A 15 -14.82 10.87 -5.25
N GLN A 16 -16.09 10.45 -5.20
CA GLN A 16 -16.76 10.16 -3.93
C GLN A 16 -16.08 9.01 -3.18
N LEU A 17 -15.74 7.92 -3.86
CA LEU A 17 -15.02 6.79 -3.26
C LEU A 17 -13.66 7.22 -2.70
N LEU A 18 -12.87 7.96 -3.48
CA LEU A 18 -11.57 8.45 -3.04
C LEU A 18 -11.69 9.41 -1.85
N ASN A 19 -12.65 10.34 -1.89
CA ASN A 19 -12.90 11.25 -0.77
C ASN A 19 -13.30 10.51 0.50
N TYR A 20 -14.16 9.49 0.37
CA TYR A 20 -14.53 8.64 1.50
C TYR A 20 -13.30 7.92 2.07
N LEU A 21 -12.50 7.26 1.23
CA LEU A 21 -11.26 6.60 1.67
C LEU A 21 -10.31 7.57 2.38
N CYS A 22 -10.09 8.76 1.81
CA CYS A 22 -9.29 9.81 2.42
C CYS A 22 -9.87 10.29 3.77
N SER A 23 -11.19 10.37 3.91
CA SER A 23 -11.83 10.78 5.15
C SER A 23 -11.64 9.79 6.31
N GLN A 24 -11.42 8.51 5.99
CA GLN A 24 -11.16 7.45 6.96
C GLN A 24 -9.66 7.24 7.21
N ALA A 25 -8.80 7.84 6.38
CA ALA A 25 -7.36 7.67 6.47
C ALA A 25 -6.74 8.60 7.52
N ASN A 26 -5.64 8.15 8.13
CA ASN A 26 -4.78 8.99 8.94
C ASN A 26 -3.72 9.64 8.04
N HIS A 27 -3.70 10.95 7.98
CA HIS A 27 -2.74 11.68 7.15
C HIS A 27 -1.38 11.74 7.84
N HIS A 28 -0.34 11.23 7.17
CA HIS A 28 1.04 11.27 7.65
C HIS A 28 1.91 12.06 6.67
N GLN A 29 2.75 12.93 7.21
CA GLN A 29 3.77 13.63 6.42
C GLN A 29 5.00 12.73 6.25
N VAL A 30 5.44 12.57 5.00
CA VAL A 30 6.58 11.75 4.58
C VAL A 30 7.71 12.70 4.14
N TYR A 31 8.96 12.46 4.56
CA TYR A 31 10.06 13.41 4.44
C TYR A 31 11.23 12.94 3.56
N PHE A 32 11.20 11.70 3.05
CA PHE A 32 12.15 11.15 2.06
C PHE A 32 13.62 11.12 2.52
N LEU A 33 13.87 11.09 3.83
CA LEU A 33 15.19 11.37 4.40
C LEU A 33 16.24 10.27 4.20
N TRP A 34 15.81 9.02 3.98
CA TRP A 34 16.67 7.83 4.06
C TRP A 34 16.70 6.99 2.77
N ARG A 35 16.28 7.60 1.64
CA ARG A 35 16.25 6.94 0.32
C ARG A 35 17.63 6.89 -0.36
N PRO A 36 17.92 5.84 -1.17
CA PRO A 36 17.09 4.67 -1.42
C PRO A 36 17.38 3.51 -0.46
N ILE A 37 16.34 2.78 -0.04
CA ILE A 37 16.48 1.50 0.67
C ILE A 37 16.00 0.35 -0.19
N LEU A 38 14.81 0.50 -0.77
CA LEU A 38 14.20 -0.53 -1.59
C LEU A 38 14.83 -0.57 -2.98
N LYS A 39 14.57 -1.67 -3.69
CA LYS A 39 15.07 -1.90 -5.04
C LYS A 39 14.51 -0.89 -6.04
N ASP A 40 13.22 -0.57 -5.96
CA ASP A 40 12.63 0.57 -6.66
C ASP A 40 12.59 1.77 -5.71
N PRO A 41 13.38 2.83 -5.97
CA PRO A 41 13.33 4.03 -5.13
C PRO A 41 11.94 4.65 -5.02
N LYS A 42 11.03 4.44 -5.99
CA LYS A 42 9.67 4.99 -5.92
C LYS A 42 8.83 4.32 -4.82
N ASP A 43 9.15 3.08 -4.46
CA ASP A 43 8.45 2.34 -3.41
C ASP A 43 8.86 2.77 -2.00
N ASP A 44 10.01 3.42 -1.83
CA ASP A 44 10.46 3.93 -0.53
C ASP A 44 9.43 4.88 0.12
N MET A 45 8.61 5.58 -0.68
CA MET A 45 7.55 6.45 -0.14
C MET A 45 6.51 5.65 0.66
N ILE A 46 6.23 4.42 0.24
CA ILE A 46 5.28 3.51 0.89
C ILE A 46 5.93 2.91 2.14
N LEU A 47 7.20 2.52 2.04
CA LEU A 47 7.95 2.02 3.20
C LEU A 47 8.07 3.10 4.29
N GLU A 48 8.41 4.33 3.91
CA GLU A 48 8.51 5.43 4.86
C GLU A 48 7.16 5.75 5.51
N LEU A 49 6.07 5.73 4.73
CA LEU A 49 4.74 5.87 5.28
C LEU A 49 4.45 4.76 6.31
N ALA A 50 4.74 3.50 6.00
CA ALA A 50 4.51 2.38 6.92
C ALA A 50 5.27 2.56 8.25
N VAL A 51 6.52 3.03 8.19
CA VAL A 51 7.30 3.37 9.39
C VAL A 51 6.67 4.54 10.15
N LYS A 52 6.25 5.59 9.45
CA LYS A 52 5.64 6.79 10.07
C LYS A 52 4.26 6.55 10.67
N SER A 53 3.50 5.62 10.13
CA SER A 53 2.20 5.21 10.67
C SER A 53 2.31 4.10 11.71
N SER A 54 3.52 3.63 12.02
CA SER A 54 3.75 2.46 12.88
C SER A 54 2.95 1.24 12.43
N SER A 55 2.83 1.07 11.12
CA SER A 55 2.14 -0.08 10.53
C SER A 55 2.99 -1.34 10.68
N GLU A 56 2.35 -2.46 10.97
CA GLU A 56 3.06 -3.74 11.09
C GLU A 56 3.31 -4.42 9.74
N TYR A 57 2.47 -4.10 8.74
CA TYR A 57 2.48 -4.76 7.43
C TYR A 57 2.40 -3.76 6.27
N ILE A 58 3.13 -4.08 5.20
CA ILE A 58 2.83 -3.65 3.83
C ILE A 58 2.18 -4.82 3.11
N VAL A 59 0.90 -4.66 2.75
CA VAL A 59 0.15 -5.69 2.01
C VAL A 59 0.23 -5.39 0.52
N THR A 60 0.96 -6.21 -0.24
CA THR A 60 1.20 -6.01 -1.68
C THR A 60 1.47 -7.33 -2.41
N TYR A 61 1.16 -7.38 -3.71
CA TYR A 61 1.59 -8.47 -4.58
C TYR A 61 3.02 -8.26 -5.13
N ASN A 62 3.55 -7.03 -5.06
CA ASN A 62 4.92 -6.73 -5.49
C ASN A 62 5.96 -6.97 -4.37
N THR A 63 5.87 -8.12 -3.70
CA THR A 63 6.67 -8.38 -2.48
C THR A 63 8.18 -8.30 -2.72
N LYS A 64 8.64 -8.60 -3.94
CA LYS A 64 10.05 -8.62 -4.31
C LYS A 64 10.71 -7.24 -4.26
N ASP A 65 9.97 -6.19 -4.62
CA ASP A 65 10.53 -4.83 -4.64
C ASP A 65 10.57 -4.19 -3.24
N PHE A 66 9.82 -4.77 -2.29
CA PHE A 66 9.83 -4.41 -0.87
C PHE A 66 10.79 -5.26 -0.01
N ALA A 67 11.66 -6.08 -0.63
CA ALA A 67 12.71 -6.76 0.09
C ALA A 67 13.65 -5.72 0.75
N GLY A 68 13.88 -5.82 2.06
CA GLY A 68 14.60 -4.83 2.86
C GLY A 68 13.71 -4.07 3.85
N ALA A 69 12.39 -4.10 3.68
CA ALA A 69 11.43 -3.49 4.61
C ALA A 69 11.54 -4.05 6.04
N GLU A 70 11.98 -5.30 6.19
CA GLU A 70 12.19 -5.97 7.47
C GLU A 70 13.23 -5.27 8.37
N GLN A 71 14.14 -4.45 7.80
CA GLN A 71 15.09 -3.64 8.55
C GLN A 71 14.41 -2.58 9.42
N PHE A 72 13.14 -2.28 9.13
CA PHE A 72 12.30 -1.32 9.83
C PHE A 72 11.17 -2.00 10.63
N ASP A 73 11.31 -3.30 10.90
CA ASP A 73 10.29 -4.14 11.55
C ASP A 73 8.94 -4.18 10.78
N ILE A 74 8.95 -3.87 9.48
CA ILE A 74 7.79 -3.92 8.60
C ILE A 74 7.74 -5.28 7.90
N LYS A 75 6.63 -6.01 8.08
CA LYS A 75 6.39 -7.27 7.39
C LYS A 75 5.78 -7.01 6.01
N VAL A 76 6.16 -7.79 5.01
CA VAL A 76 5.59 -7.71 3.66
C VAL A 76 4.81 -8.99 3.37
N ALA A 77 3.54 -8.85 3.00
CA ALA A 77 2.66 -9.98 2.74
C ALA A 77 1.74 -9.71 1.55
N THR A 78 1.35 -10.76 0.83
CA THR A 78 0.21 -10.67 -0.09
C THR A 78 -1.09 -10.58 0.70
N ALA A 79 -2.18 -10.12 0.07
CA ALA A 79 -3.49 -10.04 0.73
C ALA A 79 -3.92 -11.40 1.31
N ALA A 80 -3.74 -12.50 0.57
CA ALA A 80 -4.07 -13.85 1.05
C ALA A 80 -3.21 -14.27 2.26
N GLN A 81 -1.91 -13.97 2.25
CA GLN A 81 -1.03 -14.26 3.37
C GLN A 81 -1.40 -13.43 4.60
N PHE A 82 -1.67 -12.14 4.44
CA PHE A 82 -2.11 -11.27 5.53
C PHE A 82 -3.39 -11.80 6.18
N MET A 83 -4.40 -12.18 5.38
CA MET A 83 -5.64 -12.73 5.91
C MET A 83 -5.43 -14.02 6.72
N SER A 84 -4.53 -14.89 6.27
CA SER A 84 -4.18 -16.12 6.98
C SER A 84 -3.36 -15.86 8.26
N LEU A 85 -2.41 -14.91 8.23
CA LEU A 85 -1.59 -14.55 9.40
C LEU A 85 -2.41 -13.94 10.52
N GLU A 86 -3.42 -13.13 10.18
CA GLU A 86 -4.31 -12.48 11.15
C GLU A 86 -5.54 -13.35 11.52
N GLY A 87 -5.64 -14.56 10.97
CA GLY A 87 -6.69 -15.52 11.32
C GLY A 87 -8.10 -15.17 10.80
N PHE A 88 -8.19 -14.38 9.74
CA PHE A 88 -9.46 -14.06 9.07
C PHE A 88 -10.00 -15.22 8.23
N ILE A 89 -9.12 -16.11 7.76
CA ILE A 89 -9.41 -17.30 6.96
C ILE A 89 -8.57 -18.50 7.39
#